data_AF-A0AAW4L0D0-F1
#
_entry.id   AF-A0AAW4L0D0-F1
#
_cell.length_a   1.000
_cell.length_b   1.000
_cell.length_c   1.000
_cell.angle_alpha   90.00
_cell.angle_beta   90.00
_cell.angle_gamma   90.00
#
_symmetry.space_group_name_H-M   'P 1'
#
loop_
_entity.id
_entity.type
_entity.pdbx_description
1 polymer ?
#
loop_
_entity_poly.entity_id
_entity_poly.type
_entity_poly.pdbx_seq_one_letter_code
_entity_poly.pdbx_strand_id
1 'polypeptide(L)'
;PFCEIAVEEAVRLKEKGVATEIVVVSIGPTTAQEQLRTALALGADRAILVESAEELTSLAVAKLLKAVVDKEQPQLVILDKQAIDSD
;
A
#
# COMPACT_ATOMS: atom_id res chain seq x y z
N PRO A 1 10.26 6.82 -2.02
CA PRO A 1 10.97 6.27 -3.21
C PRO A 1 10.65 4.80 -3.47
N PHE A 2 10.73 3.93 -2.45
CA PHE A 2 10.49 2.50 -2.64
C PHE A 2 9.02 2.19 -3.01
N CYS A 3 8.06 2.94 -2.44
CA CYS A 3 6.64 2.68 -2.67
C CYS A 3 6.23 2.73 -4.15
N GLU A 4 6.92 3.54 -4.95
CA GLU A 4 6.67 3.65 -6.39
C GLU A 4 7.10 2.39 -7.15
N ILE A 5 8.18 1.72 -6.71
CA ILE A 5 8.66 0.48 -7.31
C ILE A 5 7.69 -0.66 -7.04
N ALA A 6 7.15 -0.75 -5.81
CA ALA A 6 6.15 -1.74 -5.47
C ALA A 6 4.87 -1.59 -6.31
N VAL A 7 4.41 -0.35 -6.51
CA VAL A 7 3.27 -0.05 -7.38
C VAL A 7 3.58 -0.39 -8.84
N GLU A 8 4.76 -0.02 -9.35
CA GLU A 8 5.16 -0.33 -10.73
C GLU A 8 5.17 -1.84 -11.01
N GLU A 9 5.72 -2.64 -10.08
CA GLU A 9 5.75 -4.09 -10.27
C GLU A 9 4.35 -4.72 -10.19
N ALA A 10 3.47 -4.21 -9.32
CA ALA A 10 2.06 -4.62 -9.30
C ALA A 10 1.35 -4.31 -10.63
N VAL A 11 1.61 -3.13 -11.20
CA VAL A 11 1.08 -2.73 -12.52
C VAL A 11 1.59 -3.67 -13.60
N ARG A 12 2.89 -3.99 -13.63
CA ARG A 12 3.46 -4.95 -14.59
C ARG A 12 2.84 -6.34 -14.48
N LEU A 13 2.55 -6.82 -13.26
CA LEU A 13 1.86 -8.10 -13.05
C LEU A 13 0.45 -8.06 -13.63
N LYS A 14 -0.26 -6.94 -13.48
CA LYS A 14 -1.58 -6.76 -14.07
C LYS A 14 -1.53 -6.68 -15.60
N GLU A 15 -0.57 -5.96 -16.17
CA GLU A 15 -0.36 -5.89 -17.62
C GLU A 15 -0.01 -7.26 -18.24
N LYS A 16 0.70 -8.11 -17.49
CA LYS A 16 0.97 -9.51 -17.88
C LYS A 16 -0.23 -10.45 -17.69
N GLY A 17 -1.35 -9.96 -17.17
CA GLY A 17 -2.56 -10.76 -16.88
C GLY A 17 -2.42 -11.68 -15.67
N VAL A 18 -1.42 -11.47 -14.81
CA VAL A 18 -1.19 -12.26 -13.59
C VAL A 18 -2.05 -11.75 -12.43
N ALA A 19 -2.16 -10.42 -12.31
CA ALA A 19 -3.04 -9.77 -11.33
C ALA A 19 -4.28 -9.19 -12.01
N THR A 20 -5.40 -9.17 -11.30
CA THR A 20 -6.68 -8.64 -11.80
C THR A 20 -7.06 -7.30 -11.18
N GLU A 21 -6.56 -7.01 -9.98
CA GLU A 21 -6.82 -5.77 -9.24
C GLU A 21 -5.58 -5.40 -8.43
N ILE A 22 -5.30 -4.10 -8.34
CA ILE A 22 -4.25 -3.52 -7.51
C ILE A 22 -4.90 -2.61 -6.48
N VAL A 23 -4.82 -3.02 -5.20
CA VAL A 23 -5.28 -2.22 -4.06
C VAL A 23 -4.05 -1.67 -3.34
N VAL A 24 -3.92 -0.34 -3.31
CA VAL A 24 -2.84 0.32 -2.57
C VAL A 24 -3.32 0.76 -1.20
N VAL A 25 -2.49 0.55 -0.18
CA VAL A 25 -2.86 0.80 1.21
C VAL A 25 -1.83 1.73 1.84
N SER A 26 -2.31 2.76 2.53
CA SER A 26 -1.50 3.59 3.41
C SER A 26 -2.12 3.60 4.81
N ILE A 27 -1.26 3.60 5.83
CA ILE A 27 -1.66 3.60 7.24
C ILE A 27 -0.99 4.79 7.89
N GLY A 28 -1.76 5.80 8.29
CA GLY A 28 -1.18 7.05 8.79
C GLY A 28 -2.11 8.25 8.68
N PRO A 29 -1.57 9.48 8.73
CA PRO A 29 -2.37 10.69 8.77
C PRO A 29 -3.16 10.93 7.49
N THR A 30 -4.16 11.81 7.54
CA THR A 30 -4.98 12.20 6.38
C THR A 30 -4.12 12.74 5.21
N THR A 31 -2.96 13.32 5.50
CA THR A 31 -2.02 13.81 4.47
C THR A 31 -1.47 12.70 3.59
N ALA A 32 -1.49 11.44 4.04
CA ALA A 32 -1.10 10.27 3.25
C ALA A 32 -2.01 10.02 2.04
N GLN A 33 -3.15 10.70 1.93
CA GLN A 33 -4.02 10.66 0.76
C GLN A 33 -3.33 11.14 -0.51
N GLU A 34 -2.36 12.06 -0.43
CA GLU A 34 -1.66 12.55 -1.61
C GLU A 34 -0.84 11.45 -2.27
N GLN A 35 -0.12 10.66 -1.47
CA GLN A 35 0.66 9.52 -1.94
C GLN A 35 -0.25 8.44 -2.54
N LEU A 36 -1.41 8.20 -1.94
CA LEU A 36 -2.41 7.28 -2.50
C LEU A 36 -2.94 7.76 -3.86
N ARG A 37 -3.15 9.07 -4.05
CA ARG A 37 -3.57 9.63 -5.36
C ARG A 37 -2.49 9.43 -6.42
N THR A 38 -1.22 9.59 -6.06
CA THR A 38 -0.10 9.29 -6.96
C THR A 38 -0.10 7.83 -7.38
N ALA A 39 -0.28 6.90 -6.44
CA ALA A 39 -0.33 5.48 -6.75
C ALA A 39 -1.52 5.09 -7.66
N LEU A 40 -2.69 5.71 -7.45
CA LEU A 40 -3.84 5.59 -8.35
C LEU A 40 -3.51 6.10 -9.77
N ALA A 41 -2.85 7.27 -9.87
CA ALA A 41 -2.44 7.82 -11.16
C ALA A 41 -1.42 6.94 -11.90
N LEU A 42 -0.62 6.17 -11.18
CA LEU A 42 0.35 5.23 -11.74
C LEU A 42 -0.28 3.90 -12.22
N GLY A 43 -1.55 3.63 -11.88
CA GLY A 43 -2.27 2.45 -12.38
C GLY A 43 -2.85 1.52 -11.32
N ALA A 44 -2.81 1.90 -10.04
CA ALA A 44 -3.59 1.20 -9.01
C ALA A 44 -5.10 1.40 -9.24
N ASP A 45 -5.91 0.38 -8.93
CA ASP A 45 -7.37 0.41 -9.14
C ASP A 45 -8.11 1.13 -8.01
N ARG A 46 -7.67 0.88 -6.78
CA ARG A 46 -8.31 1.40 -5.58
C ARG A 46 -7.27 1.69 -4.51
N ALA A 47 -7.61 2.66 -3.66
CA ALA A 47 -6.79 3.05 -2.53
C ALA A 47 -7.55 2.87 -1.22
N ILE A 48 -6.83 2.48 -0.17
CA ILE A 48 -7.31 2.39 1.21
C ILE A 48 -6.40 3.25 2.07
N LEU A 49 -6.99 4.20 2.78
CA LEU A 49 -6.34 4.89 3.90
C LEU A 49 -6.87 4.30 5.20
N VAL A 50 -5.97 3.71 6.00
CA VAL A 50 -6.24 3.44 7.42
C VAL A 50 -5.75 4.66 8.19
N GLU A 51 -6.68 5.55 8.50
CA GLU A 51 -6.35 6.83 9.12
C GLU A 51 -5.92 6.67 10.58
N SER A 52 -4.78 7.26 10.94
CA SER A 52 -4.28 7.37 12.30
C SER A 52 -3.53 8.68 12.47
N ALA A 53 -3.83 9.40 13.56
CA ALA A 53 -3.06 10.57 13.98
C ALA A 53 -1.90 10.23 14.92
N GLU A 54 -1.80 8.98 15.35
CA GLU A 54 -0.75 8.49 16.24
C GLU A 54 0.51 8.10 15.45
N GLU A 55 1.66 8.25 16.09
CA GLU A 55 2.92 7.68 15.61
C GLU A 55 2.90 6.16 15.84
N LEU A 56 2.88 5.40 14.76
CA LEU A 56 2.69 3.96 14.80
C LEU A 56 4.03 3.22 14.80
N THR A 57 4.16 2.23 15.68
CA THR A 57 5.27 1.27 15.62
C THR A 57 5.08 0.28 14.47
N SER A 58 6.17 -0.35 14.01
CA SER A 58 6.10 -1.36 12.94
C SER A 58 5.16 -2.53 13.27
N LEU A 59 5.08 -2.93 14.55
CA LEU A 59 4.16 -3.98 14.99
C LEU A 59 2.68 -3.53 14.89
N ALA A 60 2.40 -2.27 15.20
CA ALA A 60 1.05 -1.71 15.05
C ALA A 60 0.66 -1.66 13.56
N VAL A 61 1.55 -1.17 12.70
CA VAL A 61 1.36 -1.14 11.24
C VAL A 61 1.12 -2.55 10.70
N ALA A 62 1.92 -3.54 11.11
CA ALA A 62 1.75 -4.93 10.66
C ALA A 62 0.40 -5.53 11.07
N LYS A 63 -0.09 -5.25 12.28
CA LYS A 63 -1.42 -5.71 12.74
C LYS A 63 -2.56 -5.05 11.97
N LEU A 64 -2.44 -3.75 11.71
CA LEU A 64 -3.43 -3.01 10.92
C LEU A 64 -3.45 -3.50 9.48
N LEU A 65 -2.28 -3.68 8.86
CA LEU A 65 -2.16 -4.26 7.52
C LEU A 65 -2.74 -5.67 7.46
N LYS A 66 -2.50 -6.51 8.47
CA LYS A 66 -3.12 -7.84 8.56
C LYS A 66 -4.65 -7.75 8.51
N ALA A 67 -5.25 -6.82 9.25
CA ALA A 67 -6.71 -6.64 9.22
C ALA A 67 -7.22 -6.20 7.83
N VAL A 68 -6.45 -5.38 7.10
CA VAL A 68 -6.76 -5.04 5.70
C VAL A 68 -6.66 -6.28 4.81
N VAL A 69 -5.58 -7.07 4.93
CA VAL A 69 -5.40 -8.32 4.18
C VAL A 69 -6.52 -9.32 4.46
N ASP A 70 -6.94 -9.48 5.72
CA ASP A 70 -8.05 -10.36 6.10
C ASP A 70 -9.38 -9.91 5.47
N LYS A 71 -9.56 -8.61 5.22
CA LYS A 71 -10.77 -8.05 4.59
C LYS A 71 -10.72 -8.11 3.07
N GLU A 72 -9.60 -7.73 2.47
CA GLU A 72 -9.43 -7.61 1.02
C GLU A 72 -9.06 -8.96 0.37
N GLN A 73 -8.59 -9.94 1.17
CA GLN A 73 -8.20 -11.29 0.74
C GLN A 73 -7.25 -11.29 -0.49
N PRO A 74 -6.18 -10.48 -0.52
CA PRO A 74 -5.26 -10.47 -1.64
C PRO A 74 -4.45 -11.78 -1.70
N GLN A 75 -4.12 -12.21 -2.91
CA GLN A 75 -3.28 -13.39 -3.14
C GLN A 75 -1.77 -13.09 -3.07
N LEU A 76 -1.40 -11.81 -3.18
CA LEU A 76 -0.03 -11.32 -3.11
C LEU A 76 -0.02 -9.97 -2.40
N VAL A 77 0.93 -9.80 -1.47
CA VAL A 77 1.19 -8.52 -0.82
C VAL A 77 2.63 -8.12 -1.15
N ILE A 78 2.79 -6.95 -1.76
CA ILE A 78 4.10 -6.38 -2.09
C ILE A 78 4.37 -5.25 -1.10
N LEU A 79 5.51 -5.34 -0.41
CA LEU A 79 5.97 -4.36 0.56
C LEU A 79 7.36 -3.88 0.13
N ASP A 80 7.68 -2.65 0.47
CA ASP A 80 9.02 -2.13 0.29
C ASP A 80 10.03 -2.77 1.24
N LYS A 81 11.29 -2.69 0.86
CA LYS A 81 12.40 -3.17 1.70
C LYS A 81 12.41 -2.49 3.08
N GLN A 82 12.25 -1.16 3.11
CA GLN A 82 12.31 -0.36 4.33
C GLN A 82 11.68 1.02 4.11
N ALA A 83 11.12 1.59 5.18
CA ALA A 83 10.81 3.02 5.24
C ALA A 83 12.10 3.82 5.48
N ILE A 84 12.11 5.10 5.10
CA ILE A 84 13.30 5.98 5.19
C ILE A 84 13.22 6.90 6.42
N ASP A 85 12.06 7.02 7.03
CA ASP A 85 11.72 8.00 8.08
C ASP A 85 11.77 7.43 9.52
N SER A 86 11.77 6.11 9.67
CA SER A 86 11.64 5.40 10.94
C SER A 86 12.87 4.55 11.30
N ASP A 87 14.01 4.85 10.66
CA ASP A 87 15.34 4.28 10.91
C ASP A 87 16.33 5.40 11.31
#